data_AF-A0AA39FTX2-F1
#
_entry.id   AF-A0AA39FTX2-F1
#
_cell.length_a   1.000
_cell.length_b   1.000
_cell.length_c   1.000
_cell.angle_alpha   90.00
_cell.angle_beta   90.00
_cell.angle_gamma   90.00
#
_symmetry.space_group_name_H-M   'P 1'
#
loop_
_entity.id
_entity.type
_entity.pdbx_description
1 polymer ?
#
loop_
_entity_poly.entity_id
_entity_poly.type
_entity_poly.pdbx_seq_one_letter_code
_entity_poly.pdbx_strand_id
1 'polypeptide(L)'
;MSAIWYRCFKQFNVSVRGIVTLKYSTSCHQQNSKSKISFCHQPSMHFRPGFSSIFEPNLRFTANHSIIDIGFPQIRKINEIIDNPKNSNVHIIEPPQISQSIEDKIPEKSLDLPAIGVHIEKQAVRLIVIRRRKMKKHKRRKMRKRLTYVLRKIKGKRELNREKAFHEELLVQIRAAEKFDAKEYVASRLEILDKERVPLKWQGVILPEEMIRKLIKEKREKEEQKRNKPRLTL
;
A
#
# COMPACT_ATOMS: atom_id res chain seq x y z
N MET A 1 -4.44 35.00 16.24
CA MET A 1 -3.99 33.85 17.06
C MET A 1 -4.09 32.58 16.21
N SER A 2 -2.99 32.16 15.61
CA SER A 2 -2.93 31.10 14.61
C SER A 2 -2.62 29.75 15.27
N ALA A 3 -3.52 28.77 15.15
CA ALA A 3 -3.32 27.43 15.68
C ALA A 3 -2.59 26.54 14.65
N ILE A 4 -1.31 26.26 14.92
CA ILE A 4 -0.47 25.35 14.14
C ILE A 4 -0.83 23.91 14.57
N TRP A 5 -1.42 23.14 13.65
CA TRP A 5 -1.68 21.72 13.85
C TRP A 5 -0.48 20.87 13.42
N TYR A 6 0.25 20.29 14.38
CA TYR A 6 1.27 19.29 14.09
C TYR A 6 0.62 17.95 13.74
N ARG A 7 0.76 17.57 12.47
CA ARG A 7 0.25 16.32 11.90
C ARG A 7 1.31 15.23 12.08
N CYS A 8 1.31 14.53 13.22
CA CYS A 8 2.18 13.37 13.44
C CYS A 8 1.80 12.22 12.48
N PHE A 9 2.62 12.01 11.44
CA PHE A 9 2.54 10.83 10.58
C PHE A 9 3.10 9.61 11.34
N LYS A 10 2.20 8.70 11.73
CA LYS A 10 2.59 7.40 12.27
C LYS A 10 2.84 6.47 11.09
N GLN A 11 4.11 6.20 10.78
CA GLN A 11 4.49 5.22 9.76
C GLN A 11 3.98 3.83 10.18
N PHE A 12 3.17 3.22 9.33
CA PHE A 12 2.73 1.84 9.46
C PHE A 12 3.66 0.99 8.61
N ASN A 13 4.54 0.21 9.26
CA ASN A 13 5.27 -0.86 8.59
C ASN A 13 4.28 -2.02 8.35
N VAL A 14 3.92 -2.23 7.08
CA VAL A 14 3.15 -3.39 6.65
C VAL A 14 4.15 -4.51 6.38
N SER A 15 4.26 -5.45 7.33
CA SER A 15 4.91 -6.74 7.08
C SER A 15 4.03 -7.57 6.16
N VAL A 16 4.58 -7.92 5.00
CA VAL A 16 4.02 -8.89 4.07
C VAL A 16 4.45 -10.27 4.54
N ARG A 17 3.55 -11.00 5.21
CA ARG A 17 3.43 -12.49 5.21
C ARG A 17 2.40 -12.94 6.26
N GLY A 18 1.47 -13.78 5.85
CA GLY A 18 0.53 -14.45 6.75
C GLY A 18 -0.79 -14.85 6.08
N ILE A 19 -0.75 -15.90 5.27
CA ILE A 19 -1.96 -16.61 4.82
C ILE A 19 -2.58 -17.26 6.05
N VAL A 20 -3.73 -16.75 6.49
CA VAL A 20 -4.54 -17.38 7.55
C VAL A 20 -5.47 -18.38 6.89
N THR A 21 -5.12 -19.66 6.89
CA THR A 21 -6.05 -20.74 6.55
C THR A 21 -7.00 -20.99 7.72
N LEU A 22 -8.23 -20.50 7.60
CA LEU A 22 -9.32 -20.87 8.50
C LEU A 22 -9.90 -22.21 8.04
N LYS A 23 -9.61 -23.28 8.79
CA LYS A 23 -10.31 -24.56 8.67
C LYS A 23 -11.71 -24.42 9.25
N TYR A 24 -12.73 -24.52 8.41
CA TYR A 24 -14.09 -24.85 8.82
C TYR A 24 -14.47 -26.13 8.10
N SER A 25 -14.70 -27.22 8.85
CA SER A 25 -15.38 -28.37 8.30
C SER A 25 -16.88 -28.06 8.29
N THR A 26 -17.51 -28.25 7.15
CA THR A 26 -18.96 -28.26 7.02
C THR A 26 -19.33 -29.62 6.46
N SER A 27 -19.89 -30.47 7.31
CA SER A 27 -20.58 -31.68 6.89
C SER A 27 -21.90 -31.28 6.23
N CYS A 28 -22.05 -31.53 4.93
CA CYS A 28 -23.36 -31.52 4.29
C CYS A 28 -23.51 -32.73 3.37
N HIS A 29 -24.34 -33.65 3.87
CA HIS A 29 -25.26 -34.56 3.20
C HIS A 29 -25.21 -34.63 1.66
N GLN A 30 -24.89 -35.83 1.16
CA GLN A 30 -25.07 -36.25 -0.23
C GLN A 30 -26.54 -36.17 -0.63
N GLN A 31 -26.83 -35.55 -1.77
CA GLN A 31 -27.94 -35.99 -2.61
C GLN A 31 -27.43 -36.28 -4.01
N ASN A 32 -27.71 -37.50 -4.43
CA ASN A 32 -27.45 -38.05 -5.75
C ASN A 32 -28.29 -37.33 -6.79
N SER A 33 -27.67 -36.85 -7.86
CA SER A 33 -28.34 -36.71 -9.15
C SER A 33 -27.38 -37.10 -10.27
N LYS A 34 -27.62 -38.28 -10.83
CA LYS A 34 -26.97 -38.78 -12.04
C LYS A 34 -27.50 -37.97 -13.22
N SER A 35 -26.62 -37.26 -13.93
CA SER A 35 -26.89 -36.86 -15.32
C SER A 35 -25.57 -36.91 -16.11
N LYS A 36 -25.40 -38.01 -16.85
CA LYS A 36 -24.41 -38.14 -17.91
C LYS A 36 -24.80 -37.21 -19.04
N ILE A 37 -23.95 -36.24 -19.39
CA ILE A 37 -23.96 -35.62 -20.71
C ILE A 37 -22.52 -35.68 -21.22
N SER A 38 -22.30 -36.62 -22.13
CA SER A 38 -21.12 -36.76 -22.95
C SER A 38 -21.20 -35.78 -24.11
N PHE A 39 -20.21 -34.90 -24.26
CA PHE A 39 -19.94 -34.23 -25.52
C PHE A 39 -18.48 -34.48 -25.91
N CYS A 40 -18.28 -35.42 -26.83
CA CYS A 40 -17.05 -35.58 -27.58
C CYS A 40 -17.02 -34.51 -28.67
N HIS A 41 -16.02 -33.64 -28.70
CA HIS A 41 -15.57 -32.97 -29.92
C HIS A 41 -14.04 -32.94 -29.86
N GLN A 42 -13.40 -33.67 -30.78
CA GLN A 42 -12.05 -33.34 -31.19
C GLN A 42 -12.12 -32.24 -32.26
N PRO A 43 -11.06 -31.43 -32.38
CA PRO A 43 -10.22 -31.67 -33.54
C PRO A 43 -8.72 -31.65 -33.24
N SER A 44 -8.07 -32.60 -33.88
CA SER A 44 -6.68 -32.60 -34.33
C SER A 44 -6.27 -31.27 -34.96
N MET A 45 -5.08 -30.77 -34.60
CA MET A 45 -4.10 -30.19 -35.52
C MET A 45 -2.71 -30.24 -34.89
N HIS A 46 -1.79 -30.93 -35.56
CA HIS A 46 -0.38 -30.98 -35.23
C HIS A 46 0.34 -29.71 -35.69
N PHE A 47 1.12 -29.09 -34.81
CA PHE A 47 2.29 -28.30 -35.19
C PHE A 47 3.36 -28.45 -34.09
N ARG A 48 4.53 -28.99 -34.46
CA ARG A 48 5.77 -28.94 -33.68
C ARG A 48 6.86 -28.42 -34.61
N PRO A 49 7.56 -27.36 -34.20
CA PRO A 49 8.98 -27.50 -33.86
C PRO A 49 9.21 -26.82 -32.49
N GLY A 50 9.98 -27.36 -31.55
CA GLY A 50 11.38 -27.74 -31.72
C GLY A 50 12.28 -26.77 -30.95
N PHE A 51 12.06 -26.58 -29.64
CA PHE A 51 13.12 -26.21 -28.69
C PHE A 51 12.73 -26.63 -27.27
N SER A 52 13.67 -27.28 -26.60
CA SER A 52 13.49 -28.16 -25.44
C SER A 52 13.58 -27.43 -24.11
N SER A 53 12.50 -27.47 -23.33
CA SER A 53 12.41 -27.87 -21.91
C SER A 53 11.14 -27.27 -21.31
N ILE A 54 10.00 -27.67 -21.88
CA ILE A 54 8.70 -27.33 -21.30
C ILE A 54 8.56 -28.23 -20.07
N PHE A 55 8.65 -27.61 -18.91
CA PHE A 55 8.17 -28.12 -17.65
C PHE A 55 6.71 -28.56 -17.86
N GLU A 56 6.45 -29.84 -18.05
CA GLU A 56 5.07 -30.34 -18.08
C GLU A 56 4.60 -30.47 -16.62
N PRO A 57 3.70 -29.61 -16.13
CA PRO A 57 3.16 -29.79 -14.79
C PRO A 57 2.28 -31.04 -14.82
N ASN A 58 2.77 -32.12 -14.23
CA ASN A 58 1.98 -33.32 -13.95
C ASN A 58 0.87 -32.95 -12.94
N LEU A 59 -0.26 -32.48 -13.45
CA LEU A 59 -1.45 -32.14 -12.67
C LEU A 59 -2.19 -33.44 -12.29
N ARG A 60 -1.76 -34.07 -11.19
CA ARG A 60 -2.48 -35.19 -10.60
C ARG A 60 -3.60 -34.66 -9.70
N PHE A 61 -4.84 -34.75 -10.17
CA PHE A 61 -6.01 -34.52 -9.34
C PHE A 61 -6.33 -35.78 -8.52
N THR A 62 -6.12 -35.72 -7.21
CA THR A 62 -6.59 -36.77 -6.30
C THR A 62 -7.95 -36.38 -5.73
N ALA A 63 -8.88 -37.34 -5.66
CA ALA A 63 -10.31 -37.09 -5.51
C ALA A 63 -10.75 -36.43 -4.19
N ASN A 64 -9.85 -36.26 -3.20
CA ASN A 64 -10.25 -35.83 -1.86
C ASN A 64 -9.67 -34.50 -1.39
N HIS A 65 -8.69 -33.90 -2.09
CA HIS A 65 -8.13 -32.60 -1.70
C HIS A 65 -7.75 -31.78 -2.94
N SER A 66 -8.34 -30.59 -3.10
CA SER A 66 -7.99 -29.62 -4.15
C SER A 66 -6.67 -28.90 -3.83
N ILE A 67 -5.57 -29.66 -3.79
CA ILE A 67 -4.22 -29.12 -3.68
C ILE A 67 -3.56 -29.31 -5.05
N ILE A 68 -3.37 -28.21 -5.76
CA ILE A 68 -2.59 -28.19 -7.00
C ILE A 68 -1.12 -28.10 -6.58
N ASP A 69 -0.38 -29.20 -6.70
CA ASP A 69 1.04 -29.25 -6.37
C ASP A 69 1.85 -28.73 -7.57
N ILE A 70 2.21 -27.45 -7.54
CA ILE A 70 3.07 -26.83 -8.55
C ILE A 70 4.50 -27.02 -8.04
N GLY A 71 5.19 -28.05 -8.56
CA GLY A 71 6.50 -28.49 -8.07
C GLY A 71 7.58 -27.41 -8.08
N PHE A 72 7.63 -26.60 -7.02
CA PHE A 72 8.75 -25.69 -6.76
C PHE A 72 9.92 -26.49 -6.15
N PRO A 73 11.16 -26.33 -6.64
CA PRO A 73 12.31 -26.96 -6.01
C PRO A 73 12.43 -26.41 -4.57
N GLN A 74 12.43 -27.32 -3.60
CA GLN A 74 12.54 -27.01 -2.18
C GLN A 74 13.82 -26.18 -1.94
N ILE A 75 13.61 -24.91 -1.59
CA ILE A 75 14.66 -24.00 -1.16
C ILE A 75 15.34 -24.65 0.05
N ARG A 76 16.66 -24.84 -0.06
CA ARG A 76 17.51 -25.49 0.95
C ARG A 76 17.21 -24.92 2.33
N LYS A 77 17.12 -25.79 3.35
CA LYS A 77 16.91 -25.45 4.76
C LYS A 77 17.90 -24.36 5.17
N ILE A 78 17.41 -23.14 5.36
CA ILE A 78 18.19 -22.08 5.98
C ILE A 78 18.31 -22.47 7.45
N ASN A 79 19.54 -22.55 7.94
CA ASN A 79 19.86 -22.90 9.33
C ASN A 79 18.94 -22.14 10.29
N GLU A 80 18.29 -22.88 11.18
CA GLU A 80 17.38 -22.35 12.20
C GLU A 80 18.15 -21.32 13.05
N ILE A 81 17.80 -20.05 12.89
CA ILE A 81 18.30 -18.98 13.77
C ILE A 81 17.69 -19.25 15.14
N ILE A 82 18.54 -19.63 16.09
CA ILE A 82 18.15 -19.90 17.48
C ILE A 82 17.91 -18.54 18.15
N ASP A 83 16.68 -18.04 18.08
CA ASP A 83 16.26 -16.75 18.67
C ASP A 83 16.04 -16.79 20.18
N ASN A 84 16.47 -17.85 20.88
CA ASN A 84 16.25 -17.99 22.31
C ASN A 84 17.56 -18.36 23.04
N PRO A 85 18.04 -17.56 24.01
CA PRO A 85 19.14 -18.00 24.85
C PRO A 85 18.64 -19.24 25.60
N LYS A 86 19.41 -20.34 25.51
CA LYS A 86 19.17 -21.52 26.34
C LYS A 86 19.31 -21.06 27.79
N ASN A 87 18.19 -20.87 28.48
CA ASN A 87 18.19 -20.84 29.93
C ASN A 87 18.78 -22.18 30.37
N SER A 88 20.03 -22.17 30.81
CA SER A 88 20.62 -23.30 31.51
C SER A 88 19.66 -23.66 32.64
N ASN A 89 19.12 -24.87 32.61
CA ASN A 89 18.36 -25.45 33.71
C ASN A 89 19.15 -25.22 35.01
N VAL A 90 18.75 -24.23 35.80
CA VAL A 90 19.18 -24.15 37.19
C VAL A 90 18.35 -25.20 37.90
N HIS A 91 18.93 -26.38 38.08
CA HIS A 91 18.39 -27.37 39.01
C HIS A 91 18.46 -26.74 40.41
N ILE A 92 17.35 -26.17 40.88
CA ILE A 92 17.19 -25.77 42.27
C ILE A 92 16.92 -27.07 43.03
N ILE A 93 17.97 -27.67 43.58
CA ILE A 93 17.90 -28.99 44.23
C ILE A 93 17.31 -28.87 45.63
N GLU A 94 17.37 -27.70 46.28
CA GLU A 94 16.73 -27.50 47.59
C GLU A 94 16.18 -26.07 47.74
N PRO A 95 15.00 -25.89 48.39
CA PRO A 95 14.52 -24.57 48.75
C PRO A 95 15.48 -23.95 49.78
N PRO A 96 15.82 -22.64 49.67
CA PRO A 96 16.63 -21.99 50.68
C PRO A 96 15.90 -22.02 52.02
N GLN A 97 16.43 -22.76 53.00
CA GLN A 97 16.00 -22.68 54.39
C GLN A 97 16.44 -21.32 54.95
N ILE A 98 15.58 -20.32 54.78
CA ILE A 98 15.70 -19.05 55.50
C ILE A 98 15.11 -19.29 56.90
N SER A 99 15.89 -19.88 57.80
CA SER A 99 15.62 -19.84 59.23
C SER A 99 16.08 -18.51 59.79
N GLN A 100 15.42 -17.43 59.37
CA GLN A 100 15.48 -16.20 60.15
C GLN A 100 14.54 -16.40 61.32
N SER A 101 15.11 -16.58 62.51
CA SER A 101 14.38 -16.45 63.76
C SER A 101 13.80 -15.03 63.79
N ILE A 102 12.50 -14.93 63.53
CA ILE A 102 11.75 -13.69 63.71
C ILE A 102 11.66 -13.51 65.23
N GLU A 103 12.71 -12.94 65.82
CA GLU A 103 12.53 -12.20 67.06
C GLU A 103 11.63 -11.02 66.69
N ASP A 104 10.42 -11.02 67.23
CA ASP A 104 9.47 -9.91 67.16
C ASP A 104 10.05 -8.68 67.86
N LYS A 105 11.07 -8.06 67.26
CA LYS A 105 11.35 -6.65 67.48
C LYS A 105 10.27 -5.89 66.73
N ILE A 106 9.09 -5.82 67.36
CA ILE A 106 8.06 -4.85 67.02
C ILE A 106 8.76 -3.48 67.05
N PRO A 107 9.04 -2.83 65.90
CA PRO A 107 9.38 -1.43 65.99
C PRO A 107 8.08 -0.75 66.42
N GLU A 108 8.11 -0.01 67.54
CA GLU A 108 7.08 0.99 67.91
C GLU A 108 7.08 2.16 66.91
N LYS A 109 7.04 1.86 65.62
CA LYS A 109 6.69 2.80 64.58
C LYS A 109 5.22 2.57 64.36
N SER A 110 4.43 3.50 64.87
CA SER A 110 3.01 3.62 64.54
C SER A 110 2.84 3.37 63.04
N LEU A 111 2.16 2.27 62.71
CA LEU A 111 1.61 2.07 61.38
C LEU A 111 0.43 3.02 61.30
N ASP A 112 0.72 4.31 61.14
CA ASP A 112 -0.31 5.28 60.80
C ASP A 112 -0.91 4.80 59.48
N LEU A 113 -2.23 4.58 59.49
CA LEU A 113 -2.99 4.35 58.27
C LEU A 113 -2.59 5.45 57.28
N PRO A 114 -2.30 5.11 56.00
CA PRO A 114 -2.00 6.15 55.02
C PRO A 114 -3.12 7.18 55.10
N ALA A 115 -2.75 8.45 55.36
CA ALA A 115 -3.69 9.49 55.69
C ALA A 115 -4.93 9.42 54.78
N ILE A 116 -6.09 9.29 55.41
CA ILE A 116 -7.43 9.29 54.79
C ILE A 116 -7.57 10.65 54.09
N GLY A 117 -7.05 10.76 52.88
CA GLY A 117 -6.86 12.08 52.25
C GLY A 117 -6.00 12.06 50.99
N VAL A 118 -5.16 11.05 50.78
CA VAL A 118 -4.53 10.87 49.46
C VAL A 118 -5.58 10.25 48.52
N HIS A 119 -6.46 11.10 47.99
CA HIS A 119 -7.24 10.77 46.81
C HIS A 119 -6.25 10.50 45.67
N ILE A 120 -5.86 9.23 45.48
CA ILE A 120 -5.21 8.80 44.26
C ILE A 120 -6.26 8.97 43.18
N GLU A 121 -6.23 10.11 42.49
CA GLU A 121 -7.10 10.39 41.37
C GLU A 121 -6.93 9.24 40.38
N LYS A 122 -7.89 8.30 40.40
CA LYS A 122 -7.91 7.20 39.44
C LYS A 122 -7.97 7.86 38.08
N GLN A 123 -6.86 7.83 37.33
CA GLN A 123 -6.75 8.31 35.95
C GLN A 123 -7.58 7.41 35.01
N ALA A 124 -8.89 7.33 35.26
CA ALA A 124 -9.86 6.53 34.54
C ALA A 124 -10.08 7.05 33.11
N VAL A 125 -9.48 8.20 32.76
CA VAL A 125 -9.44 8.76 31.41
C VAL A 125 -9.04 7.69 30.39
N ARG A 126 -7.99 6.90 30.67
CA ARG A 126 -7.56 5.81 29.76
C ARG A 126 -8.62 4.71 29.65
N LEU A 127 -9.26 4.31 30.74
CA LEU A 127 -10.32 3.30 30.75
C LEU A 127 -11.55 3.75 29.95
N ILE A 128 -11.94 5.02 30.05
CA ILE A 128 -13.03 5.60 29.26
C ILE A 128 -12.71 5.54 27.77
N VAL A 129 -11.49 5.93 27.37
CA VAL A 129 -11.04 5.85 25.97
C VAL A 129 -11.05 4.41 25.47
N ILE A 130 -10.56 3.46 26.28
CA ILE A 130 -10.55 2.03 25.96
C ILE A 130 -11.97 1.51 25.78
N ARG A 131 -12.89 1.83 26.70
CA ARG A 131 -14.31 1.42 26.62
C ARG A 131 -15.00 1.98 25.37
N ARG A 132 -14.76 3.25 25.04
CA ARG A 132 -15.29 3.87 23.80
C ARG A 132 -14.76 3.16 22.55
N ARG A 133 -13.45 2.90 22.47
CA ARG A 133 -12.83 2.17 21.35
C ARG A 133 -13.36 0.73 21.26
N LYS A 134 -13.47 0.03 22.39
CA LYS A 134 -14.06 -1.32 22.51
C LYS A 134 -15.48 -1.32 21.95
N MET A 135 -16.32 -0.39 22.40
CA MET A 135 -17.71 -0.31 21.98
C MET A 135 -17.85 0.02 20.49
N LYS A 136 -17.05 0.96 19.97
CA LYS A 136 -16.99 1.27 18.51
C LYS A 136 -16.58 0.04 17.69
N LYS A 137 -15.56 -0.71 18.12
CA LYS A 137 -15.10 -1.94 17.46
C LYS A 137 -16.18 -3.03 17.52
N HIS A 138 -16.82 -3.23 18.67
CA HIS A 138 -17.90 -4.19 18.85
C HIS A 138 -19.09 -3.87 17.93
N LYS A 139 -19.60 -2.64 17.94
CA LYS A 139 -20.68 -2.19 17.07
C LYS A 139 -20.33 -2.34 15.59
N ARG A 140 -19.10 -1.99 15.18
CA ARG A 140 -18.61 -2.18 13.80
C ARG A 140 -18.58 -3.66 13.40
N ARG A 141 -18.09 -4.55 14.27
CA ARG A 141 -18.08 -6.00 14.00
C ARG A 141 -19.51 -6.55 13.89
N LYS A 142 -20.42 -6.14 14.78
CA LYS A 142 -21.84 -6.52 14.74
C LYS A 142 -22.50 -6.08 13.44
N MET A 143 -22.25 -4.84 13.01
CA MET A 143 -22.72 -4.30 11.73
C MET A 143 -22.18 -5.10 10.54
N ARG A 144 -20.86 -5.36 10.49
CA ARG A 144 -20.24 -6.12 9.39
C ARG A 144 -20.82 -7.52 9.25
N LYS A 145 -21.07 -8.22 10.37
CA LYS A 145 -21.72 -9.53 10.37
C LYS A 145 -23.14 -9.45 9.81
N ARG A 146 -23.94 -8.47 10.27
CA ARG A 146 -25.32 -8.25 9.78
C ARG A 146 -25.37 -7.91 8.29
N LEU A 147 -24.44 -7.10 7.80
CA LEU A 147 -24.43 -6.58 6.43
C LEU A 147 -23.41 -7.28 5.51
N THR A 148 -23.01 -8.52 5.82
CA THR A 148 -21.91 -9.20 5.11
C THR A 148 -22.09 -9.21 3.60
N TYR A 149 -23.29 -9.56 3.13
CA TYR A 149 -23.61 -9.64 1.69
C TYR A 149 -23.66 -8.28 1.00
N VAL A 150 -24.26 -7.27 1.65
CA VAL A 150 -24.32 -5.91 1.12
C VAL A 150 -22.92 -5.32 0.97
N LEU A 151 -22.06 -5.49 1.98
CA LEU A 151 -20.68 -5.04 1.92
C LEU A 151 -19.88 -5.79 0.85
N ARG A 152 -20.13 -7.09 0.65
CA ARG A 152 -19.51 -7.88 -0.43
C ARG A 152 -19.95 -7.37 -1.81
N LYS A 153 -21.23 -7.07 -2.01
CA LYS A 153 -21.76 -6.48 -3.26
C LYS A 153 -21.11 -5.13 -3.57
N ILE A 154 -21.00 -4.26 -2.56
CA ILE A 154 -20.32 -2.96 -2.70
C ILE A 154 -18.84 -3.15 -3.04
N LYS A 155 -18.17 -4.11 -2.38
CA LYS A 155 -16.76 -4.43 -2.66
C LYS A 155 -16.58 -4.90 -4.11
N GLY A 156 -17.39 -5.85 -4.57
CA GLY A 156 -17.34 -6.34 -5.95
C GLY A 156 -17.58 -5.24 -6.98
N LYS A 157 -18.58 -4.35 -6.75
CA LYS A 157 -18.81 -3.19 -7.63
C LYS A 157 -17.60 -2.26 -7.69
N ARG A 158 -16.92 -2.03 -6.57
CA ARG A 158 -15.70 -1.20 -6.54
C ARG A 158 -14.53 -1.86 -7.26
N GLU A 159 -14.41 -3.17 -7.17
CA GLU A 159 -13.36 -3.94 -7.87
C GLU A 159 -13.59 -3.88 -9.38
N LEU A 160 -14.81 -4.18 -9.84
CA LEU A 160 -15.18 -4.06 -11.26
C LEU A 160 -14.95 -2.66 -11.82
N ASN A 161 -15.29 -1.61 -11.07
CA ASN A 161 -15.06 -0.24 -11.51
C ASN A 161 -13.56 0.09 -11.60
N ARG A 162 -12.73 -0.45 -10.71
CA ARG A 162 -11.27 -0.27 -10.77
C ARG A 162 -10.68 -1.00 -11.97
N GLU A 163 -11.12 -2.23 -12.22
CA GLU A 163 -10.69 -3.02 -13.38
C GLU A 163 -11.05 -2.30 -14.68
N LYS A 164 -12.29 -1.79 -14.80
CA LYS A 164 -12.70 -0.99 -15.96
C LYS A 164 -11.84 0.26 -16.15
N ALA A 165 -11.65 1.06 -15.10
CA ALA A 165 -10.81 2.25 -15.17
C ALA A 165 -9.37 1.91 -15.60
N PHE A 166 -8.81 0.82 -15.07
CA PHE A 166 -7.49 0.34 -15.45
C PHE A 166 -7.42 -0.09 -16.92
N HIS A 167 -8.43 -0.81 -17.43
CA HIS A 167 -8.50 -1.16 -18.84
C HIS A 167 -8.66 0.06 -19.75
N GLU A 168 -9.45 1.05 -19.34
CA GLU A 168 -9.59 2.31 -20.07
C GLU A 168 -8.25 3.06 -20.14
N GLU A 169 -7.51 3.15 -19.04
CA GLU A 169 -6.17 3.75 -19.01
C GLU A 169 -5.20 3.05 -19.98
N LEU A 170 -5.19 1.71 -20.00
CA LEU A 170 -4.37 0.95 -20.93
C LEU A 170 -4.77 1.17 -22.38
N LEU A 171 -6.07 1.19 -22.69
CA LEU A 171 -6.55 1.47 -24.04
C LEU A 171 -6.19 2.88 -24.48
N VAL A 172 -6.21 3.87 -23.58
CA VAL A 172 -5.75 5.23 -23.88
C VAL A 172 -4.26 5.23 -24.22
N GLN A 173 -3.41 4.52 -23.48
CA GLN A 173 -1.98 4.40 -23.78
C GLN A 173 -1.73 3.72 -25.12
N ILE A 174 -2.43 2.62 -25.41
CA ILE A 174 -2.32 1.91 -26.69
C ILE A 174 -2.71 2.83 -27.84
N ARG A 175 -3.87 3.50 -27.75
CA ARG A 175 -4.32 4.46 -28.78
C ARG A 175 -3.36 5.62 -28.96
N ALA A 176 -2.73 6.10 -27.88
CA ALA A 176 -1.73 7.15 -27.97
C ALA A 176 -0.47 6.66 -28.69
N ALA A 177 -0.04 5.43 -28.44
CA ALA A 177 1.09 4.80 -29.11
C ALA A 177 0.79 4.50 -30.60
N GLU A 178 -0.42 4.02 -30.93
CA GLU A 178 -0.84 3.77 -32.31
C GLU A 178 -0.91 5.06 -33.14
N LYS A 179 -1.34 6.17 -32.52
CA LYS A 179 -1.42 7.49 -33.16
C LYS A 179 -0.09 8.24 -33.15
N PHE A 180 0.97 7.69 -32.57
CA PHE A 180 2.23 8.39 -32.46
C PHE A 180 2.97 8.39 -33.81
N ASP A 181 3.00 9.56 -34.47
CA ASP A 181 3.90 9.81 -35.60
C ASP A 181 5.18 10.49 -35.10
N ALA A 182 6.32 9.83 -35.31
CA ALA A 182 7.63 10.33 -34.94
C ALA A 182 7.99 11.63 -35.68
N LYS A 183 7.57 11.80 -36.94
CA LYS A 183 7.88 13.00 -37.74
C LYS A 183 7.18 14.22 -37.17
N GLU A 184 5.87 14.11 -36.92
CA GLU A 184 5.07 15.17 -36.30
C GLU A 184 5.60 15.50 -34.90
N TYR A 185 5.96 14.49 -34.11
CA TYR A 185 6.54 14.71 -32.79
C TYR A 185 7.83 15.53 -32.86
N VAL A 186 8.77 15.17 -33.75
CA VAL A 186 10.03 15.92 -33.92
C VAL A 186 9.77 17.33 -34.43
N ALA A 187 8.89 17.50 -35.42
CA ALA A 187 8.51 18.82 -35.93
C ALA A 187 7.95 19.72 -34.81
N SER A 188 7.02 19.20 -34.00
CA SER A 188 6.46 19.94 -32.86
C SER A 188 7.52 20.35 -31.83
N ARG A 189 8.57 19.52 -31.62
CA ARG A 189 9.68 19.83 -30.72
C ARG A 189 10.58 20.92 -31.29
N LEU A 190 10.89 20.87 -32.58
CA LEU A 190 11.64 21.91 -33.26
C LEU A 190 10.87 23.24 -33.23
N GLU A 191 9.57 23.23 -33.50
CA GLU A 191 8.73 24.43 -33.38
C GLU A 191 8.76 25.06 -31.98
N ILE A 192 8.79 24.24 -30.91
CA ILE A 192 8.90 24.74 -29.53
C ILE A 192 10.28 25.38 -29.29
N LEU A 193 11.34 24.83 -29.88
CA LEU A 193 12.70 25.38 -29.77
C LEU A 193 12.86 26.66 -30.58
N ASP A 194 12.24 26.73 -31.76
CA ASP A 194 12.30 27.87 -32.67
C ASP A 194 11.47 29.06 -32.17
N LYS A 195 10.43 28.81 -31.36
CA LYS A 195 9.64 29.89 -30.73
C LYS A 195 10.53 30.78 -29.86
N GLU A 196 10.55 32.08 -30.17
CA GLU A 196 11.27 33.09 -29.37
C GLU A 196 10.79 33.05 -27.90
N ARG A 197 11.73 32.85 -26.97
CA ARG A 197 11.44 32.88 -25.53
C ARG A 197 11.24 34.33 -25.07
N VAL A 198 10.01 34.68 -24.72
CA VAL A 198 9.66 36.00 -24.20
C VAL A 198 9.87 36.02 -22.68
N PRO A 199 10.54 37.03 -22.10
CA PRO A 199 10.66 37.15 -20.65
C PRO A 199 9.29 37.41 -20.00
N LEU A 200 9.07 36.90 -18.79
CA LEU A 200 7.83 37.11 -18.01
C LEU A 200 7.68 38.55 -17.49
N LYS A 201 8.79 39.26 -17.36
CA LYS A 201 8.85 40.61 -16.81
C LYS A 201 9.54 41.54 -17.79
N TRP A 202 9.07 42.77 -17.85
CA TRP A 202 9.73 43.86 -18.55
C TRP A 202 10.04 44.97 -17.55
N GLN A 203 11.31 45.38 -17.46
CA GLN A 203 11.76 46.41 -16.52
C GLN A 203 11.34 46.13 -15.05
N GLY A 204 11.33 44.85 -14.66
CA GLY A 204 10.97 44.43 -13.30
C GLY A 204 9.46 44.24 -13.05
N VAL A 205 8.58 44.74 -13.93
CA VAL A 205 7.11 44.61 -13.82
C VAL A 205 6.63 43.38 -14.60
N ILE A 206 5.69 42.64 -14.04
CA ILE A 206 5.02 41.51 -14.73
C ILE A 206 3.96 42.09 -15.65
N LEU A 207 4.07 41.79 -16.95
CA LEU A 207 3.15 42.27 -17.98
C LEU A 207 2.63 41.09 -18.81
N PRO A 208 1.48 41.21 -19.48
CA PRO A 208 1.01 40.20 -20.42
C PRO A 208 2.01 39.96 -21.54
N GLU A 209 2.14 38.71 -21.99
CA GLU A 209 3.15 38.30 -22.98
C GLU A 209 3.05 39.10 -24.29
N GLU A 210 1.83 39.37 -24.76
CA GLU A 210 1.59 40.16 -25.98
C GLU A 210 2.17 41.58 -25.87
N MET A 211 2.05 42.20 -24.70
CA MET A 211 2.56 43.55 -24.46
C MET A 211 4.09 43.55 -24.44
N ILE A 212 4.70 42.55 -23.80
CA ILE A 212 6.17 42.39 -23.78
C ILE A 212 6.71 42.17 -25.20
N ARG A 213 6.04 41.36 -26.03
CA ARG A 213 6.41 41.17 -27.44
C ARG A 213 6.38 42.49 -28.21
N LYS A 214 5.33 43.31 -28.04
CA LYS A 214 5.23 44.64 -28.66
C LYS A 214 6.37 45.55 -28.20
N LEU A 215 6.66 45.59 -26.90
CA LEU A 215 7.74 46.41 -26.34
C LEU A 215 9.14 45.96 -26.82
N ILE A 216 9.38 44.66 -26.91
CA ILE A 216 10.62 44.11 -27.50
C ILE A 216 10.74 44.53 -28.96
N LYS A 217 9.66 44.42 -29.74
CA LYS A 217 9.63 44.78 -31.15
C LYS A 217 9.93 46.28 -31.36
N GLU A 218 9.24 47.15 -30.64
CA GLU A 218 9.48 48.60 -30.67
C GLU A 218 10.93 48.95 -30.29
N LYS A 219 11.50 48.24 -29.32
CA LYS A 219 12.91 48.42 -28.93
C LYS A 219 13.86 48.00 -30.04
N ARG A 220 13.63 46.85 -30.70
CA ARG A 220 14.41 46.37 -31.85
C ARG A 220 14.36 47.36 -33.02
N GLU A 221 13.17 47.83 -33.39
CA GLU A 221 12.97 48.80 -34.48
C GLU A 221 13.70 50.13 -34.22
N LYS A 222 13.65 50.64 -32.98
CA LYS A 222 14.40 51.84 -32.59
C LYS A 222 15.91 51.64 -32.69
N GLU A 223 16.42 50.45 -32.40
CA GLU A 223 17.85 50.12 -32.55
C GLU A 223 18.24 50.01 -34.03
N GLU A 224 17.41 49.42 -34.88
CA GLU A 224 17.63 49.35 -36.32
C GLU A 224 17.64 50.74 -36.98
N GLN A 225 16.68 51.60 -36.63
CA GLN A 225 16.64 52.99 -37.10
C GLN A 225 17.90 53.77 -36.72
N LYS A 226 18.48 53.51 -35.54
CA LYS A 226 19.75 54.11 -35.13
C LYS A 226 20.93 53.59 -35.97
N ARG A 227 20.95 52.30 -36.31
CA ARG A 227 22.00 51.68 -37.14
C ARG A 227 21.93 52.15 -38.59
N ASN A 228 20.73 52.33 -39.14
CA ASN A 228 20.48 52.75 -40.53
C ASN A 228 20.56 54.26 -40.73
N LYS A 229 21.22 55.01 -39.82
CA LYS A 229 21.52 56.42 -40.04
C LYS A 229 22.74 56.51 -40.97
N PRO A 230 22.67 57.24 -42.10
CA PRO A 230 23.82 57.40 -42.98
C PRO A 230 24.97 58.06 -42.20
N ARG A 231 26.18 57.51 -42.33
CA ARG A 231 27.38 58.14 -41.77
C ARG A 231 27.72 59.34 -42.64
N LEU A 232 27.76 60.52 -42.04
CA LEU A 232 28.32 61.71 -42.68
C LEU A 232 29.80 61.46 -42.96
N THR A 233 30.17 61.35 -44.23
CA THR A 233 31.56 61.39 -44.68
C THR A 233 31.93 62.86 -44.85
N LEU A 234 32.93 63.32 -44.10
CA LEU A 234 33.52 64.65 -44.22
C LEU A 234 34.50 64.69 -45.39
#